data_AF-K2RTV5-F1
#
_entry.id   AF-K2RTV5-F1
#
_cell.length_a   1.000
_cell.length_b   1.000
_cell.length_c   1.000
_cell.angle_alpha   90.00
_cell.angle_beta   90.00
_cell.angle_gamma   90.00
#
_symmetry.space_group_name_H-M   'P 1'
#
loop_
_entity.id
_entity.type
_entity.pdbx_description
1 polymer ?
#
loop_
_entity_poly.entity_id
_entity_poly.type
_entity_poly.pdbx_seq_one_letter_code
_entity_poly.pdbx_strand_id
1 'polypeptide(L)'
;MKTTELVREADEKSLKRPWTAFRTPSVTLLRGIDVPFHSSALMPAVGYYRQVCRMMLEQSRLNPDQLLSKYVPNLVAEPFSLHKDYFQLVYDATESPVLADILDKWDSIF
;
A
#
# COMPACT_ATOMS: atom_id res chain seq x y z
N MET A 1 -26.04 -25.26 -3.94
CA MET A 1 -26.21 -23.80 -4.05
C MET A 1 -24.91 -23.22 -4.59
N LYS A 2 -24.96 -22.30 -5.57
CA LYS A 2 -23.72 -21.75 -6.16
C LYS A 2 -23.12 -20.71 -5.20
N THR A 3 -21.80 -20.66 -5.06
CA THR A 3 -21.08 -19.75 -4.14
C THR A 3 -21.48 -18.28 -4.29
N THR A 4 -21.80 -17.86 -5.51
CA THR A 4 -22.26 -16.51 -5.82
C THR A 4 -23.63 -16.17 -5.21
N GLU A 5 -24.54 -17.13 -5.10
CA GLU A 5 -25.86 -16.93 -4.51
C GLU A 5 -25.75 -16.73 -2.98
N LEU A 6 -24.85 -17.50 -2.34
CA LEU A 6 -24.53 -17.37 -0.91
C LEU A 6 -24.00 -15.97 -0.56
N VAL A 7 -23.07 -15.45 -1.37
CA VAL A 7 -22.49 -14.12 -1.15
C VAL A 7 -23.55 -13.04 -1.29
N ARG A 8 -24.40 -13.13 -2.32
CA ARG A 8 -25.50 -12.16 -2.55
C ARG A 8 -26.48 -12.13 -1.37
N GLU A 9 -26.89 -13.28 -0.88
CA GLU A 9 -27.81 -13.38 0.26
C GLU A 9 -27.17 -12.83 1.56
N ALA A 10 -25.88 -13.11 1.77
CA ALA A 10 -25.13 -12.58 2.90
C ALA A 10 -24.99 -11.06 2.84
N ASP A 11 -24.75 -10.50 1.65
CA ASP A 11 -24.64 -9.06 1.41
C ASP A 11 -25.96 -8.34 1.72
N GLU A 12 -27.09 -8.83 1.19
CA GLU A 12 -28.43 -8.30 1.49
C GLU A 12 -28.76 -8.31 2.98
N LYS A 13 -28.31 -9.35 3.71
CA LYS A 13 -28.45 -9.44 5.17
C LYS A 13 -27.50 -8.48 5.89
N SER A 14 -26.32 -8.21 5.35
CA SER A 14 -25.31 -7.35 5.96
C SER A 14 -25.76 -5.88 6.01
N LEU A 15 -26.41 -5.39 4.95
CA LEU A 15 -26.94 -4.02 4.84
C LEU A 15 -28.02 -3.71 5.89
N LYS A 16 -28.70 -4.74 6.40
CA LYS A 16 -29.77 -4.62 7.39
C LYS A 16 -29.28 -4.69 8.83
N ARG A 17 -27.98 -4.98 9.06
CA ARG A 17 -27.40 -5.18 10.39
C ARG A 17 -26.62 -3.94 10.82
N PRO A 18 -26.69 -3.56 12.12
CA PRO A 18 -25.81 -2.51 12.64
C PRO A 18 -24.35 -2.96 12.56
N TRP A 19 -23.47 -2.06 12.10
CA TRP A 19 -22.04 -2.33 11.92
C TRP A 19 -21.33 -2.78 13.22
N THR A 20 -21.88 -2.41 14.38
CA THR A 20 -21.38 -2.81 15.70
C THR A 20 -21.63 -4.29 16.05
N ALA A 21 -22.44 -5.01 15.26
CA ALA A 21 -22.85 -6.39 15.51
C ALA A 21 -22.09 -7.44 14.67
N PHE A 22 -21.04 -7.06 13.93
CA PHE A 22 -20.21 -8.02 13.21
C PHE A 22 -19.18 -8.66 14.14
N ARG A 23 -19.58 -9.73 14.84
CA ARG A 23 -18.64 -10.66 15.47
C ARG A 23 -19.04 -12.07 15.07
N THR A 24 -18.10 -12.81 14.51
CA THR A 24 -18.27 -14.22 14.16
C THR A 24 -17.15 -15.02 14.85
N PRO A 25 -17.20 -16.36 14.85
CA PRO A 25 -16.10 -17.16 15.39
C PRO A 25 -14.73 -16.86 14.76
N SER A 26 -14.70 -16.38 13.51
CA SER A 26 -13.47 -16.13 12.76
C SER A 26 -13.18 -14.65 12.49
N VAL A 27 -14.07 -13.73 12.87
CA VAL A 27 -13.94 -12.29 12.58
C VAL A 27 -14.19 -11.47 13.85
N THR A 28 -13.20 -10.65 14.21
CA THR A 28 -13.29 -9.66 15.29
C THR A 28 -13.10 -8.25 14.71
N LEU A 29 -14.01 -7.34 15.03
CA LEU A 29 -13.89 -5.93 14.64
C LEU A 29 -12.82 -5.23 15.48
N LEU A 30 -11.98 -4.43 14.81
CA LEU A 30 -11.10 -3.47 15.45
C LEU A 30 -11.91 -2.21 15.78
N ARG A 31 -12.39 -2.11 17.02
CA ARG A 31 -13.22 -0.97 17.46
C ARG A 31 -12.39 0.31 17.49
N GLY A 32 -12.98 1.41 17.01
CA GLY A 32 -12.33 2.73 16.98
C GLY A 32 -11.47 3.01 15.74
N ILE A 33 -11.38 2.06 14.80
CA ILE A 33 -10.75 2.27 13.49
C ILE A 33 -11.87 2.37 12.45
N ASP A 34 -12.02 3.56 11.87
CA ASP A 34 -13.05 3.89 10.88
C ASP A 34 -12.46 4.19 9.49
N VAL A 35 -11.15 4.34 9.39
CA VAL A 35 -10.43 4.59 8.13
C VAL A 35 -9.78 3.31 7.61
N PRO A 36 -9.99 2.93 6.33
CA PRO A 36 -9.40 1.74 5.74
C PRO A 36 -7.96 2.00 5.27
N PHE A 37 -7.04 2.15 6.22
CA PHE A 37 -5.61 2.30 5.92
C PHE A 37 -5.07 1.10 5.12
N HIS A 38 -4.05 1.32 4.31
CA HIS A 38 -3.47 0.33 3.39
C HIS A 38 -4.40 -0.19 2.28
N SER A 39 -5.61 0.37 2.15
CA SER A 39 -6.48 0.09 1.01
C SER A 39 -6.32 1.09 -0.12
N SER A 40 -6.78 0.72 -1.32
CA SER A 40 -6.82 1.62 -2.47
C SER A 40 -7.76 2.82 -2.27
N ALA A 41 -8.65 2.79 -1.26
CA ALA A 41 -9.56 3.90 -0.97
C ALA A 41 -8.84 5.20 -0.62
N LEU A 42 -7.59 5.12 -0.13
CA LEU A 42 -6.77 6.29 0.21
C LEU A 42 -5.78 6.71 -0.90
N MET A 43 -5.75 6.00 -2.03
CA MET A 43 -4.85 6.32 -3.15
C MET A 43 -4.96 7.76 -3.65
N PRO A 44 -6.16 8.39 -3.74
CA PRO A 44 -6.26 9.79 -4.19
C PRO A 44 -5.46 10.78 -3.33
N ALA A 45 -5.23 10.48 -2.04
CA ALA A 45 -4.49 11.35 -1.13
C ALA A 45 -2.96 11.15 -1.15
N VAL A 46 -2.46 10.07 -1.76
CA VAL A 46 -1.03 9.71 -1.73
C VAL A 46 -0.17 10.79 -2.40
N GLY A 47 -0.68 11.46 -3.43
CA GLY A 47 0.03 12.56 -4.10
C GLY A 47 0.34 13.72 -3.15
N TYR A 48 -0.61 14.10 -2.29
CA TYR A 48 -0.42 15.13 -1.27
C TYR A 48 0.52 14.65 -0.16
N TYR A 49 0.31 13.42 0.33
CA TYR A 49 1.17 12.85 1.37
C TYR A 49 2.64 12.79 0.94
N ARG A 50 2.91 12.47 -0.33
CA ARG A 50 4.26 12.51 -0.91
C ARG A 50 4.91 13.90 -0.79
N GLN A 51 4.16 14.98 -0.99
CA GLN A 51 4.70 16.34 -0.85
C GLN A 51 5.10 16.62 0.60
N VAL A 52 4.26 16.22 1.56
CA VAL A 52 4.57 16.32 2.99
C VAL A 52 5.85 15.53 3.33
N CYS A 53 6.00 14.30 2.83
CA CYS A 53 7.22 13.53 3.03
C CYS A 53 8.46 14.25 2.48
N ARG A 54 8.37 14.89 1.31
CA ARG A 54 9.48 15.65 0.72
C ARG A 54 9.87 16.88 1.54
N MET A 55 8.91 17.51 2.23
CA MET A 55 9.20 18.63 3.13
C MET A 55 9.89 18.17 4.42
N MET A 56 9.52 16.98 4.92
CA MET A 56 10.02 16.45 6.18
C MET A 56 11.35 15.69 6.03
N LEU A 57 11.62 15.10 4.86
CA LEU A 57 12.83 14.32 4.58
C LEU A 57 13.91 15.21 3.97
N GLU A 58 14.87 15.63 4.81
CA GLU A 58 16.08 16.32 4.37
C GLU A 58 17.01 15.36 3.62
N GLN A 59 17.22 15.57 2.31
CA GLN A 59 18.07 14.70 1.48
C GLN A 59 19.51 14.58 2.00
N SER A 60 20.06 15.65 2.58
CA SER A 60 21.41 15.67 3.17
C SER A 60 21.57 14.72 4.37
N ARG A 61 20.46 14.28 4.99
CA ARG A 61 20.45 13.35 6.12
C ARG A 61 20.19 11.90 5.70
N LEU A 62 19.93 11.65 4.41
CA LEU A 62 19.66 10.30 3.92
C LEU A 62 20.98 9.60 3.60
N ASN A 63 21.25 8.50 4.31
CA ASN A 63 22.35 7.59 4.02
C ASN A 63 21.79 6.24 3.50
N PRO A 64 21.85 5.96 2.19
CA PRO A 64 21.35 4.69 1.61
C PRO A 64 21.99 3.43 2.21
N ASP A 65 23.24 3.48 2.65
CA ASP A 65 23.97 2.32 3.22
C ASP A 65 23.36 1.80 4.54
N GLN A 66 22.55 2.64 5.20
CA GLN A 66 21.78 2.24 6.37
C GLN A 66 20.53 1.42 6.02
N LEU A 67 20.07 1.48 4.76
CA LEU A 67 18.85 0.82 4.29
C LEU A 67 19.15 -0.43 3.46
N LEU A 68 20.20 -0.38 2.64
CA LEU A 68 20.60 -1.48 1.76
C LEU A 68 20.71 -2.80 2.53
N SER A 69 19.91 -3.79 2.11
CA SER A 69 19.82 -5.13 2.72
C SER A 69 19.45 -5.18 4.21
N LYS A 70 19.07 -4.05 4.83
CA LYS A 70 18.72 -3.94 6.26
C LYS A 70 17.26 -3.57 6.47
N TYR A 71 16.70 -2.81 5.55
CA TYR A 71 15.30 -2.39 5.59
C TYR A 71 14.45 -3.28 4.69
N VAL A 72 13.35 -3.82 5.23
CA VAL A 72 12.34 -4.56 4.47
C VAL A 72 11.03 -3.76 4.55
N PRO A 73 10.59 -3.10 3.47
CA PRO A 73 9.34 -2.33 3.47
C PRO A 73 8.12 -3.24 3.37
N ASN A 74 7.04 -2.82 4.03
CA ASN A 74 5.75 -3.51 3.99
C ASN A 74 5.12 -3.59 2.59
N LEU A 75 5.53 -2.71 1.66
CA LEU A 75 4.92 -2.60 0.33
C LEU A 75 5.23 -3.81 -0.56
N VAL A 76 6.48 -4.25 -0.58
CA VAL A 76 6.95 -5.34 -1.46
C VAL A 76 7.55 -6.52 -0.70
N ALA A 77 7.77 -6.39 0.61
CA ALA A 77 8.33 -7.42 1.49
C ALA A 77 9.70 -7.99 1.08
N GLU A 78 10.45 -7.27 0.23
CA GLU A 78 11.81 -7.62 -0.22
C GLU A 78 12.84 -6.65 0.39
N PRO A 79 14.07 -7.10 0.72
CA PRO A 79 15.12 -6.20 1.22
C PRO A 79 15.37 -5.03 0.27
N PHE A 80 15.43 -3.82 0.82
CA PHE A 80 15.64 -2.60 0.06
C PHE A 80 16.93 -2.67 -0.76
N SER A 81 16.80 -2.33 -2.05
CA SER A 81 17.86 -2.41 -3.05
C SER A 81 17.79 -1.22 -4.01
N LEU A 82 18.94 -0.88 -4.62
CA LEU A 82 19.05 0.14 -5.66
C LEU A 82 19.16 -0.46 -7.07
N HIS A 83 18.98 -1.77 -7.22
CA HIS A 83 19.00 -2.44 -8.51
C HIS A 83 17.69 -2.22 -9.30
N LYS A 84 17.78 -2.24 -10.64
CA LYS A 84 16.67 -1.92 -11.55
C LYS A 84 15.45 -2.83 -11.34
N ASP A 85 15.69 -4.10 -11.07
CA ASP A 85 14.67 -5.11 -10.74
C ASP A 85 13.85 -4.73 -9.51
N TYR A 86 14.47 -4.18 -8.47
CA TYR A 86 13.78 -3.69 -7.29
C TYR A 86 12.88 -2.49 -7.60
N PHE A 87 13.35 -1.55 -8.43
CA PHE A 87 12.51 -0.43 -8.89
C PHE A 87 11.32 -0.92 -9.72
N GLN A 88 11.53 -1.92 -10.60
CA GLN A 88 10.46 -2.54 -11.38
C GLN A 88 9.43 -3.21 -10.45
N LEU A 89 9.89 -3.98 -9.45
CA LEU A 89 9.02 -4.61 -8.45
C LEU A 89 8.13 -3.59 -7.73
N VAL A 90 8.69 -2.46 -7.31
CA VAL A 90 7.92 -1.39 -6.64
C VAL A 90 6.97 -0.70 -7.62
N TYR A 91 7.36 -0.53 -8.89
CA TYR A 91 6.48 0.03 -9.91
C TYR A 91 5.29 -0.90 -10.18
N ASP A 92 5.50 -2.19 -10.36
CA ASP A 92 4.44 -3.16 -10.62
C ASP A 92 3.41 -3.21 -9.47
N ALA A 93 3.85 -2.95 -8.23
CA ALA A 93 2.97 -2.87 -7.06
C ALA A 93 2.23 -1.54 -6.89
N THR A 94 2.67 -0.45 -7.53
CA THR A 94 2.18 0.92 -7.23
C THR A 94 1.73 1.74 -8.42
N GLU A 95 2.15 1.37 -9.63
CA GLU A 95 1.97 2.11 -10.88
C GLU A 95 2.45 3.58 -10.75
N SER A 96 3.48 3.82 -9.93
CA SER A 96 3.95 5.17 -9.62
C SER A 96 4.53 5.86 -10.86
N PRO A 97 4.01 7.04 -11.27
CA PRO A 97 4.52 7.75 -12.45
C PRO A 97 5.95 8.27 -12.26
N VAL A 98 6.39 8.44 -11.00
CA VAL A 98 7.78 8.82 -10.69
C VAL A 98 8.73 7.67 -10.96
N LEU A 99 8.33 6.44 -10.64
CA LEU A 99 9.16 5.26 -10.91
C LEU A 99 9.18 4.93 -12.40
N ALA A 100 8.06 5.12 -13.11
CA ALA A 100 8.02 4.99 -14.57
C ALA A 100 9.08 5.89 -15.24
N ASP A 101 9.13 7.18 -14.89
CA ASP A 101 10.12 8.10 -15.46
C ASP A 101 11.57 7.71 -15.15
N ILE A 102 11.83 7.19 -13.94
CA ILE A 102 13.17 6.71 -13.55
C ILE A 102 13.55 5.46 -14.33
N LEU A 103 12.63 4.51 -14.49
CA LEU A 103 12.87 3.25 -15.21
C LEU A 103 13.09 3.48 -16.71
N ASP A 104 12.33 4.38 -17.32
CA ASP A 104 12.48 4.78 -18.73
C ASP A 104 13.85 5.43 -18.99
N LYS A 105 14.35 6.19 -18.01
CA LYS A 105 15.61 6.93 -18.09
C LYS A 105 16.77 6.23 -17.38
N TRP A 106 16.63 4.95 -17.04
CA TRP A 106 17.55 4.25 -16.16
C TRP A 106 19.03 4.42 -16.55
N ASP A 107 19.35 4.14 -17.81
CA ASP A 107 20.73 4.17 -18.34
C ASP A 107 21.31 5.59 -18.51
N SER A 108 20.49 6.63 -18.30
CA SER A 108 20.92 8.03 -18.34
C SER A 108 21.10 8.66 -16.95
N ILE A 109 20.55 8.00 -15.91
CA ILE A 109 20.61 8.44 -14.51
C ILE A 109 21.74 7.72 -13.77
N PHE A 110 21.93 6.44 -14.08
CA PHE A 110 22.92 5.54 -13.47
C PHE A 110 23.94 5.08 -14.51
#